data_AF-A0AAW0A6F0-F1
#
_entry.id   AF-A0AAW0A6F0-F1
#
_cell.length_a   1.000
_cell.length_b   1.000
_cell.length_c   1.000
_cell.angle_alpha   90.00
_cell.angle_beta   90.00
_cell.angle_gamma   90.00
#
_symmetry.space_group_name_H-M   'P 1'
#
loop_
_entity.id
_entity.type
_entity.pdbx_description
1 polymer ?
#
loop_
_entity_poly.entity_id
_entity_poly.type
_entity_poly.pdbx_seq_one_letter_code
_entity_poly.pdbx_strand_id
1 'polypeptide(L)'
;MKLHPTLYHANTSWQASEFTASVPLTFSGVVDAALYHLTTLWLFTKSDFMTTMIPISIFAIVAAPLTSIHNLPHLVFWLWVHLLGFNTSNQTASLEDETNKPDRPLPSGRITLSSAIILRWTLMPICWALSLAYSKEAMFSSMALSLFTTLYNECRGSGAHFVTRYALNGLGFAAFEAGTTFVAKDDKSCLDNAGWLAIFLSASIFATSIFAQDFRDVVGDKLINRDTIPLRFGNPSRTFLLAGVVAWSIGLSCIWEIDRYSAVAFTMLGSYAGARFVRYTTIEEDRKSYFYYNIWVSVAHILPGYWRLFCAT
;
A
#
# COMPACT_ATOMS: atom_id res chain seq x y z
N MET A 1 29.78 -53.87 -28.54
CA MET A 1 28.35 -53.82 -28.12
C MET A 1 27.62 -53.01 -29.16
N LYS A 2 26.70 -53.65 -29.90
CA LYS A 2 26.11 -53.16 -31.15
C LYS A 2 25.10 -52.04 -30.89
N LEU A 3 25.21 -50.94 -31.63
CA LEU A 3 24.17 -49.91 -31.77
C LEU A 3 23.12 -50.40 -32.77
N HIS A 4 21.85 -50.44 -32.36
CA HIS A 4 20.70 -50.61 -33.24
C HIS A 4 19.90 -49.29 -33.26
N PRO A 5 19.62 -48.71 -34.45
CA PRO A 5 18.69 -47.61 -34.59
C PRO A 5 17.30 -48.15 -34.94
N THR A 6 16.29 -47.84 -34.13
CA THR A 6 14.88 -48.04 -34.49
C THR A 6 14.25 -46.72 -34.90
N LEU A 7 13.96 -46.64 -36.19
CA LEU A 7 13.11 -45.68 -36.86
C LEU A 7 11.70 -45.68 -36.24
N TYR A 8 11.22 -44.51 -35.83
CA TYR A 8 9.78 -44.22 -35.78
C TYR A 8 9.52 -42.96 -36.59
N HIS A 9 8.91 -43.18 -37.75
CA HIS A 9 8.27 -42.16 -38.58
C HIS A 9 7.13 -41.53 -37.76
N ALA A 10 7.26 -40.25 -37.42
CA ALA A 10 6.13 -39.42 -37.02
C ALA A 10 5.76 -38.53 -38.21
N ASN A 11 4.56 -38.76 -38.74
CA ASN A 11 3.93 -38.05 -39.83
C ASN A 11 3.98 -36.52 -39.62
N THR A 12 4.64 -35.84 -40.53
CA THR A 12 4.46 -34.41 -40.78
C THR A 12 3.13 -34.19 -41.50
N SER A 13 2.07 -33.92 -40.74
CA SER A 13 0.86 -33.30 -41.27
C SER A 13 0.61 -32.00 -40.49
N TRP A 14 1.23 -30.92 -40.96
CA TRP A 14 0.82 -29.56 -40.65
C TRP A 14 -0.58 -29.35 -41.24
N GLN A 15 -1.62 -29.68 -40.48
CA GLN A 15 -2.97 -29.21 -40.78
C GLN A 15 -3.06 -27.75 -40.34
N ALA A 16 -2.80 -26.86 -41.30
CA ALA A 16 -3.26 -25.49 -41.27
C ALA A 16 -4.80 -25.48 -41.46
N SER A 17 -5.53 -25.55 -40.36
CA SER A 17 -6.97 -25.28 -40.25
C SER A 17 -7.22 -24.98 -38.77
N GLU A 18 -7.66 -23.81 -38.32
CA GLU A 18 -8.63 -22.92 -38.91
C GLU A 18 -8.24 -21.46 -38.64
N PHE A 19 -8.43 -20.66 -39.69
CA PHE A 19 -8.40 -19.21 -39.63
C PHE A 19 -9.46 -18.75 -38.62
N THR A 20 -9.01 -18.00 -37.63
CA THR A 20 -9.75 -17.07 -36.77
C THR A 20 -11.13 -16.67 -37.32
N ALA A 21 -12.19 -17.34 -36.86
CA ALA A 21 -13.50 -16.71 -36.80
C ALA A 21 -13.46 -15.79 -35.57
N SER A 22 -13.19 -14.50 -35.76
CA SER A 22 -13.44 -13.50 -34.73
C SER A 22 -14.94 -13.49 -34.46
N VAL A 23 -15.37 -14.25 -33.45
CA VAL A 23 -16.72 -14.15 -32.89
C VAL A 23 -16.94 -12.66 -32.62
N PRO A 24 -17.91 -12.00 -33.28
CA PRO A 24 -18.14 -10.59 -33.06
C PRO A 24 -18.45 -10.40 -31.58
N LEU A 25 -17.62 -9.60 -30.90
CA LEU A 25 -17.83 -9.20 -29.52
C LEU A 25 -19.21 -8.54 -29.46
N THR A 26 -20.19 -9.26 -28.93
CA THR A 26 -21.51 -8.69 -28.66
C THR A 26 -21.32 -7.57 -27.64
N PHE A 27 -22.19 -6.55 -27.67
CA PHE A 27 -22.15 -5.48 -26.68
C PHE A 27 -22.15 -6.04 -25.24
N SER A 28 -22.91 -7.11 -24.99
CA SER A 28 -22.88 -7.88 -23.73
C SER A 28 -21.48 -8.42 -23.43
N GLY A 29 -20.83 -9.07 -24.40
CA GLY A 29 -19.49 -9.63 -24.22
C GLY A 29 -18.42 -8.57 -23.91
N VAL A 30 -18.52 -7.37 -24.49
CA VAL A 30 -17.63 -6.24 -24.16
C VAL A 30 -17.85 -5.76 -22.72
N VAL A 31 -19.11 -5.62 -22.31
CA VAL A 31 -19.47 -5.19 -20.95
C VAL A 31 -19.00 -6.24 -19.93
N ASP A 32 -19.22 -7.53 -20.19
CA ASP A 32 -18.80 -8.61 -19.31
C ASP A 32 -17.28 -8.66 -19.15
N ALA A 33 -16.53 -8.48 -20.25
CA ALA A 33 -15.07 -8.38 -20.20
C ALA A 33 -14.59 -7.15 -19.41
N ALA A 34 -15.20 -5.98 -19.63
CA ALA A 34 -14.87 -4.77 -18.89
C ALA A 34 -15.12 -4.93 -17.39
N LEU A 35 -16.29 -5.45 -17.01
CA LEU A 35 -16.64 -5.73 -15.61
C LEU A 35 -15.68 -6.75 -14.97
N TYR A 36 -15.29 -7.79 -15.72
CA TYR A 36 -14.31 -8.76 -15.27
C TYR A 36 -12.99 -8.09 -14.89
N HIS A 37 -12.45 -7.26 -15.79
CA HIS A 37 -11.18 -6.57 -15.60
C HIS A 37 -11.27 -5.52 -14.48
N LEU A 38 -12.32 -4.69 -14.45
CA LEU A 38 -12.53 -3.70 -13.37
C LEU A 38 -12.59 -4.37 -12.00
N THR A 39 -13.30 -5.49 -11.91
CA THR A 39 -13.36 -6.28 -10.66
C THR A 39 -11.99 -6.85 -10.30
N THR A 40 -11.18 -7.29 -11.28
CA THR A 40 -9.80 -7.74 -11.02
C THR A 40 -8.93 -6.61 -10.47
N LEU A 41 -9.00 -5.40 -11.05
CA LEU A 41 -8.26 -4.23 -10.56
C LEU A 41 -8.72 -3.80 -9.16
N TRP A 42 -10.03 -3.85 -8.90
CA TRP A 42 -10.58 -3.64 -7.57
C TRP A 42 -10.04 -4.67 -6.56
N LEU A 43 -10.05 -5.95 -6.89
CA LEU A 43 -9.57 -7.00 -6.00
C LEU A 43 -8.07 -6.87 -5.68
N PHE A 44 -7.25 -6.31 -6.57
CA PHE A 44 -5.87 -5.96 -6.24
C PHE A 44 -5.78 -4.93 -5.11
N THR A 45 -6.72 -4.00 -5.01
CA THR A 45 -6.66 -2.84 -4.09
C THR A 45 -7.64 -2.90 -2.91
N LYS A 46 -8.60 -3.83 -2.94
CA LYS A 46 -9.69 -3.98 -1.97
C LYS A 46 -9.23 -3.96 -0.51
N SER A 47 -8.18 -4.71 -0.16
CA SER A 47 -7.68 -4.78 1.23
C SER A 47 -7.14 -3.45 1.73
N ASP A 48 -6.62 -2.63 0.82
CA ASP A 48 -5.87 -1.41 1.15
C ASP A 48 -6.71 -0.14 0.98
N PHE A 49 -7.98 -0.28 0.63
CA PHE A 49 -8.89 0.86 0.52
C PHE A 49 -9.08 1.55 1.89
N MET A 50 -9.34 0.76 2.92
CA MET A 50 -9.55 1.28 4.28
C MET A 50 -8.23 1.62 4.99
N THR A 51 -7.12 0.97 4.62
CA THR A 51 -5.83 1.15 5.31
C THR A 51 -4.91 2.17 4.63
N THR A 52 -5.13 2.46 3.34
CA THR A 52 -4.23 3.31 2.54
C THR A 52 -5.00 4.37 1.77
N MET A 53 -6.01 4.01 0.97
CA MET A 53 -6.73 5.00 0.14
C MET A 53 -7.36 6.11 0.98
N ILE A 54 -8.18 5.74 1.99
CA ILE A 54 -8.87 6.73 2.82
C ILE A 54 -7.90 7.56 3.65
N PRO A 55 -6.96 6.96 4.42
CA PRO A 55 -6.05 7.74 5.26
C PRO A 55 -5.15 8.69 4.47
N ILE A 56 -4.57 8.24 3.35
CA ILE A 56 -3.68 9.08 2.53
C ILE A 56 -4.46 10.17 1.80
N SER A 57 -5.71 9.90 1.38
CA SER A 57 -6.57 10.96 0.81
C SER A 57 -6.85 12.05 1.84
N ILE A 58 -7.23 11.67 3.07
CA ILE A 58 -7.45 12.62 4.17
C ILE A 58 -6.16 13.37 4.49
N PHE A 59 -5.04 12.65 4.62
CA PHE A 59 -3.72 13.22 4.84
C PHE A 59 -3.39 14.28 3.79
N ALA A 60 -3.52 13.98 2.51
CA ALA A 60 -3.19 14.90 1.43
C ALA A 60 -4.02 16.20 1.50
N ILE A 61 -5.32 16.07 1.82
CA ILE A 61 -6.24 17.19 1.95
C ILE A 61 -5.86 18.11 3.11
N VAL A 62 -5.33 17.59 4.22
CA VAL A 62 -5.02 18.39 5.41
C VAL A 62 -3.57 18.84 5.47
N ALA A 63 -2.64 18.01 4.97
CA ALA A 63 -1.22 18.31 4.90
C ALA A 63 -0.96 19.48 3.93
N ALA A 64 -1.76 19.58 2.86
CA ALA A 64 -1.90 20.81 2.10
C ALA A 64 -3.39 21.04 1.78
N PRO A 65 -4.04 22.00 2.46
CA PRO A 65 -5.46 22.29 2.29
C PRO A 65 -5.90 22.32 0.82
N LEU A 66 -6.96 21.58 0.51
CA LEU A 66 -7.58 21.59 -0.81
C LEU A 66 -7.87 23.04 -1.22
N THR A 67 -7.24 23.47 -2.30
CA THR A 67 -7.49 24.76 -2.93
C THR A 67 -8.81 24.76 -3.70
N SER A 68 -9.20 23.59 -4.22
CA SER A 68 -10.43 23.40 -5.00
C SER A 68 -10.97 21.98 -4.88
N ILE A 69 -12.29 21.84 -4.74
CA ILE A 69 -12.97 20.53 -4.70
C ILE A 69 -12.76 19.74 -6.01
N HIS A 70 -12.46 20.43 -7.11
CA HIS A 70 -12.17 19.79 -8.39
C HIS A 70 -10.91 18.92 -8.34
N ASN A 71 -9.96 19.18 -7.43
CA ASN A 71 -8.75 18.36 -7.30
C ASN A 71 -9.00 17.02 -6.57
N LEU A 72 -10.15 16.86 -5.89
CA LEU A 72 -10.49 15.64 -5.17
C LEU A 72 -10.55 14.38 -6.06
N PRO A 73 -11.28 14.36 -7.20
CA PRO A 73 -11.23 13.21 -8.10
C PRO A 73 -9.82 12.96 -8.66
N HIS A 74 -9.03 14.01 -8.89
CA HIS A 74 -7.66 13.88 -9.41
C HIS A 74 -6.73 13.20 -8.40
N LEU A 75 -6.75 13.63 -7.13
CA LEU A 75 -5.88 13.04 -6.10
C LEU A 75 -6.30 11.60 -5.78
N VAL A 76 -7.61 11.32 -5.70
CA VAL A 76 -8.12 9.96 -5.46
C VAL A 76 -7.75 9.03 -6.61
N PHE A 77 -7.91 9.49 -7.86
CA PHE A 77 -7.53 8.71 -9.03
C PHE A 77 -6.02 8.48 -9.10
N TRP A 78 -5.20 9.52 -8.88
CA TRP A 78 -3.75 9.41 -8.85
C TRP A 78 -3.29 8.39 -7.80
N LEU A 79 -3.82 8.49 -6.58
CA LEU A 79 -3.51 7.59 -5.48
C LEU A 79 -3.92 6.15 -5.80
N TRP A 80 -5.12 5.94 -6.36
CA TRP A 80 -5.61 4.61 -6.71
C TRP A 80 -4.76 3.92 -7.77
N VAL A 81 -4.35 4.63 -8.82
CA VAL A 81 -3.50 4.07 -9.89
C VAL A 81 -2.12 3.67 -9.33
N HIS A 82 -1.53 4.49 -8.45
CA HIS A 82 -0.26 4.15 -7.80
C HIS A 82 -0.41 3.00 -6.80
N LEU A 83 -1.51 2.95 -6.05
CA LEU A 83 -1.81 1.83 -5.14
C LEU A 83 -1.98 0.53 -5.92
N LEU A 84 -2.62 0.58 -7.09
CA LEU A 84 -2.73 -0.56 -8.00
C LEU A 84 -1.34 -1.00 -8.49
N GLY A 85 -0.45 -0.07 -8.87
CA GLY A 85 0.93 -0.36 -9.26
C GLY A 85 1.75 -1.02 -8.14
N PHE A 86 1.64 -0.51 -6.92
CA PHE A 86 2.27 -1.09 -5.74
C PHE A 86 1.71 -2.48 -5.41
N ASN A 87 0.39 -2.64 -5.38
CA ASN A 87 -0.25 -3.90 -5.01
C ASN A 87 -0.01 -4.99 -6.05
N THR A 88 -0.07 -4.67 -7.35
CA THR A 88 0.29 -5.64 -8.40
C THR A 88 1.74 -6.09 -8.25
N SER A 89 2.66 -5.16 -7.98
CA SER A 89 4.07 -5.49 -7.71
C SER A 89 4.22 -6.41 -6.49
N ASN A 90 3.65 -6.04 -5.34
CA ASN A 90 3.73 -6.81 -4.10
C ASN A 90 3.12 -8.22 -4.23
N GLN A 91 1.95 -8.34 -4.85
CA GLN A 91 1.25 -9.61 -5.00
C GLN A 91 1.92 -10.55 -6.00
N THR A 92 2.69 -10.04 -6.97
CA THR A 92 3.51 -10.89 -7.86
C THR A 92 4.82 -11.37 -7.22
N ALA A 93 5.25 -10.77 -6.10
CA ALA A 93 6.56 -11.00 -5.52
C ALA A 93 6.59 -12.10 -4.44
N SER A 94 5.43 -12.52 -3.92
CA SER A 94 5.34 -13.48 -2.81
C SER A 94 4.10 -14.37 -2.91
N LEU A 95 4.22 -15.62 -2.46
CA LEU A 95 3.12 -16.58 -2.33
C LEU A 95 2.40 -16.51 -0.98
N GLU A 96 2.80 -15.61 -0.06
CA GLU A 96 2.19 -15.50 1.28
C GLU A 96 0.68 -15.26 1.26
N ASP A 97 0.19 -14.64 0.19
CA ASP A 97 -1.22 -14.28 0.03
C ASP A 97 -2.12 -15.50 -0.12
N GLU A 98 -1.60 -16.66 -0.56
CA GLU A 98 -2.38 -17.90 -0.60
C GLU A 98 -2.89 -18.30 0.79
N THR A 99 -2.09 -18.02 1.83
CA THR A 99 -2.46 -18.29 3.22
C THR A 99 -3.23 -17.11 3.84
N ASN A 100 -2.73 -15.89 3.66
CA ASN A 100 -3.24 -14.74 4.40
C ASN A 100 -4.48 -14.09 3.74
N LYS A 101 -4.56 -14.11 2.41
CA LYS A 101 -5.49 -13.27 1.61
C LYS A 101 -5.97 -14.01 0.35
N PRO A 102 -6.71 -15.14 0.52
CA PRO A 102 -7.10 -16.01 -0.59
C PRO A 102 -8.08 -15.35 -1.59
N ASP A 103 -8.69 -14.22 -1.23
CA ASP A 103 -9.59 -13.46 -2.10
C ASP A 103 -8.86 -12.57 -3.12
N ARG A 104 -7.52 -12.46 -3.04
CA ARG A 104 -6.72 -11.68 -4.00
C ARG A 104 -6.72 -12.29 -5.41
N PRO A 105 -6.48 -11.50 -6.46
CA PRO A 105 -6.57 -11.96 -7.85
C PRO A 105 -5.69 -13.16 -8.21
N LEU A 106 -4.48 -13.23 -7.67
CA LEU A 106 -3.55 -14.32 -7.94
C LEU A 106 -3.95 -15.61 -7.17
N PRO A 107 -4.10 -15.60 -5.83
CA PRO A 107 -4.57 -16.78 -5.08
C PRO A 107 -5.91 -17.34 -5.54
N SER A 108 -6.86 -16.47 -5.94
CA SER A 108 -8.18 -16.90 -6.42
C SER A 108 -8.19 -17.42 -7.87
N GLY A 109 -7.05 -17.41 -8.56
CA GLY A 109 -6.95 -17.86 -9.96
C GLY A 109 -7.61 -16.92 -10.98
N ARG A 110 -7.93 -15.68 -10.60
CA ARG A 110 -8.60 -14.69 -11.46
C ARG A 110 -7.66 -14.10 -12.53
N ILE A 111 -6.36 -14.15 -12.31
CA ILE A 111 -5.36 -13.71 -13.28
C ILE A 111 -4.13 -14.62 -13.18
N THR A 112 -3.49 -14.91 -14.31
CA THR A 112 -2.23 -15.67 -14.30
C THR A 112 -1.09 -14.81 -13.76
N LEU A 113 -0.06 -15.45 -13.19
CA LEU A 113 1.15 -14.75 -12.76
C LEU A 113 1.80 -13.95 -13.89
N SER A 114 1.90 -14.54 -15.09
CA SER A 114 2.47 -13.87 -16.26
C SER A 114 1.70 -12.61 -16.66
N SER A 115 0.36 -12.67 -16.67
CA SER A 115 -0.48 -11.49 -16.95
C SER A 115 -0.36 -10.42 -15.87
N ALA A 116 -0.27 -10.82 -14.59
CA ALA A 116 -0.04 -9.89 -13.49
C ALA A 116 1.34 -9.22 -13.57
N ILE A 117 2.38 -9.95 -13.98
CA ILE A 117 3.73 -9.41 -14.24
C ILE A 117 3.71 -8.38 -15.37
N ILE A 118 2.99 -8.66 -16.47
CA ILE A 118 2.81 -7.67 -17.55
C ILE A 118 2.11 -6.43 -17.01
N LEU A 119 1.04 -6.60 -16.21
CA LEU A 119 0.28 -5.49 -15.65
C LEU A 119 1.14 -4.59 -14.75
N ARG A 120 1.92 -5.15 -13.81
CA ARG A 120 2.79 -4.34 -12.91
C ARG A 120 3.80 -3.48 -13.67
N TRP A 121 4.46 -4.04 -14.69
CA TRP A 121 5.48 -3.32 -15.45
C TRP A 121 4.87 -2.33 -16.43
N THR A 122 3.63 -2.56 -16.86
CA THR A 122 2.84 -1.60 -17.66
C THR A 122 2.34 -0.44 -16.80
N LEU A 123 1.96 -0.69 -15.54
CA LEU A 123 1.49 0.35 -14.62
C LEU A 123 2.59 1.34 -14.26
N MET A 124 3.85 0.94 -14.20
CA MET A 124 4.96 1.85 -13.86
C MET A 124 5.09 3.05 -14.81
N PRO A 125 5.23 2.90 -16.15
CA PRO A 125 5.25 4.04 -17.06
C PRO A 125 3.92 4.79 -17.13
N ILE A 126 2.77 4.14 -16.90
CA ILE A 126 1.47 4.81 -16.80
C ILE A 126 1.44 5.75 -15.59
N CYS A 127 1.91 5.30 -14.43
CA CYS A 127 2.03 6.09 -13.21
C CYS A 127 2.92 7.32 -13.43
N TRP A 128 4.05 7.15 -14.12
CA TRP A 128 4.97 8.25 -14.42
C TRP A 128 4.37 9.27 -15.38
N ALA A 129 3.74 8.81 -16.48
CA ALA A 129 3.08 9.68 -17.44
C ALA A 129 1.92 10.45 -16.81
N LEU A 130 1.09 9.78 -16.01
CA LEU A 130 0.01 10.40 -15.24
C LEU A 130 0.55 11.47 -14.30
N SER A 131 1.65 11.19 -13.60
CA SER A 131 2.25 12.12 -12.65
C SER A 131 2.87 13.34 -13.32
N LEU A 132 3.56 13.15 -14.45
CA LEU A 132 4.12 14.22 -15.25
C LEU A 132 3.05 15.17 -15.81
N ALA A 133 1.83 14.66 -16.07
CA ALA A 133 0.70 15.49 -16.48
C ALA A 133 0.23 16.47 -15.38
N TYR A 134 0.61 16.25 -14.11
CA TYR A 134 0.30 17.14 -12.99
C TYR A 134 1.46 18.08 -12.66
N SER A 135 2.66 17.54 -12.39
CA SER A 135 3.87 18.33 -12.11
C SER A 135 5.15 17.48 -12.12
N LYS A 136 6.32 18.14 -12.10
CA LYS A 136 7.61 17.46 -11.96
C LYS A 136 7.76 16.81 -10.58
N GLU A 137 7.18 17.44 -9.57
CA GLU A 137 7.22 17.02 -8.17
C GLU A 137 6.36 15.77 -7.95
N ALA A 138 5.17 15.71 -8.57
CA ALA A 138 4.36 14.50 -8.63
C ALA A 138 5.11 13.37 -9.37
N MET A 139 5.80 13.70 -10.47
CA MET A 139 6.64 12.72 -11.19
C MET A 139 7.78 12.19 -10.31
N PHE A 140 8.52 13.04 -9.60
CA PHE A 140 9.58 12.60 -8.70
C PHE A 140 9.04 11.73 -7.55
N SER A 141 7.86 12.06 -7.02
CA SER A 141 7.18 11.23 -6.02
C SER A 141 6.83 9.85 -6.59
N SER A 142 6.32 9.80 -7.83
CA SER A 142 6.01 8.54 -8.53
C SER A 142 7.26 7.69 -8.81
N MET A 143 8.36 8.33 -9.21
CA MET A 143 9.66 7.66 -9.42
C MET A 143 10.23 7.14 -8.10
N ALA A 144 10.15 7.92 -7.02
CA ALA A 144 10.57 7.50 -5.69
C ALA A 144 9.75 6.31 -5.20
N LEU A 145 8.42 6.34 -5.36
CA LEU A 145 7.56 5.21 -5.03
C LEU A 145 7.91 3.97 -5.85
N SER A 146 8.18 4.13 -7.16
CA SER A 146 8.61 3.03 -8.04
C SER A 146 9.96 2.44 -7.60
N LEU A 147 10.90 3.30 -7.20
CA LEU A 147 12.19 2.91 -6.66
C LEU A 147 12.03 2.10 -5.36
N PHE A 148 11.30 2.62 -4.37
CA PHE A 148 11.12 1.92 -3.09
C PHE A 148 10.33 0.62 -3.24
N THR A 149 9.34 0.59 -4.14
CA THR A 149 8.61 -0.65 -4.50
C THR A 149 9.54 -1.68 -5.12
N THR A 150 10.44 -1.25 -6.01
CA THR A 150 11.44 -2.13 -6.64
C THR A 150 12.45 -2.64 -5.61
N LEU A 151 12.96 -1.76 -4.74
CA LEU A 151 13.86 -2.16 -3.65
C LEU A 151 13.19 -3.17 -2.70
N TYR A 152 11.91 -2.95 -2.38
CA TYR A 152 11.14 -3.82 -1.51
C TYR A 152 10.86 -5.19 -2.15
N ASN A 153 10.40 -5.24 -3.40
CA ASN A 153 9.99 -6.48 -4.04
C ASN A 153 11.13 -7.18 -4.80
N GLU A 154 11.85 -6.47 -5.67
CA GLU A 154 12.85 -7.06 -6.58
C GLU A 154 14.22 -7.20 -5.92
N CYS A 155 14.61 -6.22 -5.11
CA CYS A 155 15.88 -6.27 -4.37
C CYS A 155 15.75 -6.98 -3.02
N ARG A 156 14.68 -7.77 -2.82
CA ARG A 156 14.41 -8.55 -1.61
C ARG A 156 14.34 -7.74 -0.31
N GLY A 157 14.05 -6.44 -0.40
CA GLY A 157 13.88 -5.58 0.77
C GLY A 157 12.76 -6.04 1.72
N SER A 158 11.73 -6.71 1.19
CA SER A 158 10.65 -7.32 1.96
C SER A 158 11.10 -8.49 2.84
N GLY A 159 12.13 -9.23 2.41
CA GLY A 159 12.76 -10.33 3.17
C GLY A 159 14.06 -9.93 3.86
N ALA A 160 14.47 -8.66 3.77
CA ALA A 160 15.65 -8.15 4.45
C ALA A 160 15.41 -8.01 5.96
N HIS A 161 16.45 -7.55 6.68
CA HIS A 161 16.34 -7.24 8.10
C HIS A 161 15.16 -6.30 8.38
N PHE A 162 14.44 -6.51 9.49
CA PHE A 162 13.21 -5.79 9.80
C PHE A 162 13.36 -4.25 9.72
N VAL A 163 14.51 -3.71 10.14
CA VAL A 163 14.82 -2.27 10.04
C VAL A 163 14.76 -1.77 8.60
N THR A 164 15.39 -2.48 7.66
CA THR A 164 15.41 -2.13 6.24
C THR A 164 14.01 -2.22 5.66
N ARG A 165 13.28 -3.30 5.96
CA ARG A 165 11.89 -3.51 5.52
C ARG A 165 10.99 -2.35 5.95
N TYR A 166 11.03 -1.97 7.23
CA TYR A 166 10.16 -0.93 7.76
C TYR A 166 10.59 0.48 7.32
N ALA A 167 11.89 0.73 7.16
CA ALA A 167 12.38 1.97 6.56
C ALA A 167 11.89 2.11 5.10
N LEU A 168 11.96 1.05 4.30
CA LEU A 168 11.43 1.04 2.93
C LEU A 168 9.92 1.28 2.90
N ASN A 169 9.16 0.68 3.82
CA ASN A 169 7.73 0.95 3.95
C ASN A 169 7.47 2.44 4.26
N GLY A 170 8.15 3.01 5.27
CA GLY A 170 8.02 4.43 5.61
C GLY A 170 8.35 5.36 4.44
N LEU A 171 9.43 5.07 3.70
CA LEU A 171 9.81 5.82 2.50
C LEU A 171 8.80 5.67 1.35
N GLY A 172 8.22 4.49 1.17
CA GLY A 172 7.15 4.24 0.21
C GLY A 172 5.88 5.04 0.54
N PHE A 173 5.45 5.03 1.81
CA PHE A 173 4.35 5.86 2.29
C PHE A 173 4.64 7.36 2.11
N ALA A 174 5.85 7.82 2.41
CA ALA A 174 6.25 9.21 2.18
C ALA A 174 6.10 9.61 0.71
N ALA A 175 6.46 8.73 -0.22
CA ALA A 175 6.32 8.98 -1.66
C ALA A 175 4.84 9.00 -2.11
N PHE A 176 4.00 8.09 -1.58
CA PHE A 176 2.56 8.13 -1.79
C PHE A 176 1.93 9.44 -1.31
N GLU A 177 2.27 9.83 -0.08
CA GLU A 177 1.74 11.02 0.57
C GLU A 177 2.20 12.29 -0.15
N ALA A 178 3.48 12.40 -0.48
CA ALA A 178 4.01 13.54 -1.24
C ALA A 178 3.30 13.70 -2.59
N GLY A 179 3.25 12.63 -3.39
CA GLY A 179 2.64 12.69 -4.72
C GLY A 179 1.15 13.02 -4.68
N THR A 180 0.41 12.42 -3.75
CA THR A 180 -1.03 12.71 -3.57
C THR A 180 -1.25 14.15 -3.11
N THR A 181 -0.40 14.65 -2.20
CA THR A 181 -0.46 16.03 -1.70
C THR A 181 -0.17 17.06 -2.80
N PHE A 182 0.80 16.79 -3.70
CA PHE A 182 1.02 17.67 -4.86
C PHE A 182 -0.20 17.72 -5.78
N VAL A 183 -0.86 16.59 -6.04
CA VAL A 183 -2.05 16.54 -6.91
C VAL A 183 -3.26 17.23 -6.27
N ALA A 184 -3.36 17.25 -4.94
CA ALA A 184 -4.47 17.88 -4.21
C ALA A 184 -4.53 19.41 -4.37
N LYS A 185 -3.40 20.06 -4.69
CA LYS A 185 -3.27 21.53 -4.75
C LYS A 185 -3.43 22.09 -6.16
N ASP A 186 -3.77 23.38 -6.26
CA ASP A 186 -3.73 24.12 -7.53
C ASP A 186 -2.29 24.37 -7.97
N ASP A 187 -1.46 24.90 -7.07
CA ASP A 187 -0.01 24.91 -7.24
C ASP A 187 0.57 23.56 -6.84
N LYS A 188 0.85 22.76 -7.87
CA LYS A 188 1.36 21.38 -7.79
C LYS A 188 2.88 21.32 -7.67
N SER A 189 3.57 22.47 -7.58
CA SER A 189 5.03 22.56 -7.62
C SER A 189 5.69 22.78 -6.27
N CYS A 190 4.92 23.19 -5.25
CA CYS A 190 5.49 23.49 -3.94
C CYS A 190 4.69 22.86 -2.80
N LEU A 191 5.39 22.60 -1.69
CA LEU A 191 4.81 22.22 -0.41
C LEU A 191 5.49 23.07 0.67
N ASP A 192 4.70 23.56 1.62
CA ASP A 192 5.21 24.37 2.72
C ASP A 192 5.86 23.48 3.81
N ASN A 193 6.48 24.13 4.78
CA ASN A 193 7.20 23.42 5.85
C ASN A 193 6.29 22.49 6.65
N ALA A 194 5.04 22.89 6.90
CA ALA A 194 4.08 22.07 7.62
C ALA A 194 3.68 20.82 6.83
N GLY A 195 3.50 20.91 5.51
CA GLY A 195 3.25 19.74 4.66
C GLY A 195 4.43 18.78 4.64
N TRP A 196 5.66 19.28 4.51
CA TRP A 196 6.86 18.43 4.57
C TRP A 196 7.05 17.78 5.93
N LEU A 197 6.79 18.52 7.01
CA LEU A 197 6.82 17.97 8.37
C LEU A 197 5.78 16.87 8.55
N ALA A 198 4.56 17.04 8.04
CA ALA A 198 3.52 16.02 8.08
C ALA A 198 3.95 14.72 7.38
N ILE A 199 4.56 14.82 6.18
CA ILE A 199 5.06 13.66 5.42
C ILE A 199 6.19 12.97 6.21
N PHE A 200 7.13 13.74 6.75
CA PHE A 200 8.24 13.21 7.53
C PHE A 200 7.77 12.47 8.79
N LEU A 201 6.80 13.04 9.52
CA LEU A 201 6.24 12.43 10.71
C LEU A 201 5.46 11.16 10.38
N SER A 202 4.66 11.18 9.31
CA SER A 202 3.95 9.99 8.84
C SER A 202 4.90 8.86 8.44
N ALA A 203 5.92 9.18 7.64
CA ALA A 203 6.97 8.22 7.27
C ALA A 203 7.66 7.62 8.50
N SER A 204 7.90 8.43 9.52
CA SER A 204 8.51 8.01 10.79
C SER A 204 7.58 7.12 11.62
N ILE A 205 6.28 7.42 11.66
CA ILE A 205 5.26 6.55 12.27
C ILE A 205 5.29 5.20 11.57
N PHE A 206 5.15 5.16 10.24
CA PHE A 206 5.20 3.90 9.51
C PHE A 206 6.52 3.16 9.71
N ALA A 207 7.67 3.81 9.62
CA ALA A 207 8.95 3.14 9.84
C ALA A 207 9.11 2.52 11.24
N THR A 208 8.41 3.05 12.26
CA THR A 208 8.55 2.60 13.65
C THR A 208 7.39 1.74 14.15
N SER A 209 6.20 1.80 13.54
CA SER A 209 5.01 1.08 14.01
C SER A 209 4.28 0.26 12.93
N ILE A 210 4.72 0.27 11.66
CA ILE A 210 4.09 -0.53 10.60
C ILE A 210 4.07 -2.03 10.92
N PHE A 211 4.99 -2.51 11.77
CA PHE A 211 5.03 -3.89 12.24
C PHE A 211 3.76 -4.30 13.02
N ALA A 212 2.87 -3.36 13.38
CA ALA A 212 1.53 -3.66 13.88
C ALA A 212 0.73 -4.58 12.94
N GLN A 213 0.95 -4.49 11.62
CA GLN A 213 0.30 -5.38 10.66
C GLN A 213 0.84 -6.81 10.73
N ASP A 214 2.12 -6.97 11.06
CA ASP A 214 2.81 -8.25 11.02
C ASP A 214 2.24 -9.21 12.09
N PHE A 215 1.60 -8.71 13.16
CA PHE A 215 0.97 -9.56 14.18
C PHE A 215 -0.11 -10.51 13.62
N ARG A 216 -0.97 -10.01 12.71
CA ARG A 216 -1.99 -10.85 12.06
C ARG A 216 -1.43 -11.70 10.93
N ASP A 217 -0.26 -11.32 10.41
CA ASP A 217 0.38 -11.95 9.25
C ASP A 217 1.52 -12.93 9.65
N VAL A 218 1.75 -13.13 10.96
CA VAL A 218 2.78 -14.02 11.56
C VAL A 218 2.84 -15.40 10.92
N VAL A 219 1.71 -16.01 10.57
CA VAL A 219 1.68 -17.35 9.97
C VAL A 219 2.30 -17.33 8.57
N GLY A 220 1.83 -16.41 7.71
CA GLY A 220 2.38 -16.24 6.37
C GLY A 220 3.86 -15.82 6.41
N ASP A 221 4.21 -14.86 7.27
CA ASP A 221 5.59 -14.39 7.45
C ASP A 221 6.53 -15.54 7.86
N LYS A 222 6.07 -16.45 8.73
CA LYS A 222 6.83 -17.63 9.15
C LYS A 222 7.04 -18.62 8.02
N LEU A 223 6.04 -18.84 7.15
CA LEU A 223 6.13 -19.78 6.01
C LEU A 223 7.20 -19.36 4.99
N ILE A 224 7.40 -18.06 4.82
CA ILE A 224 8.41 -17.51 3.90
C ILE A 224 9.68 -17.02 4.63
N ASN A 225 9.85 -17.39 5.90
CA ASN A 225 11.04 -17.10 6.71
C ASN A 225 11.41 -15.60 6.79
N ARG A 226 10.41 -14.73 7.01
CA ARG A 226 10.65 -13.29 7.19
C ARG A 226 11.22 -12.95 8.57
N ASP A 227 12.10 -11.95 8.59
CA ASP A 227 12.58 -11.30 9.82
C ASP A 227 11.64 -10.14 10.16
N THR A 228 10.58 -10.40 10.93
CA THR A 228 9.66 -9.36 11.44
C THR A 228 9.79 -9.21 12.95
N ILE A 229 9.49 -8.01 13.46
CA ILE A 229 9.55 -7.72 14.91
C ILE A 229 8.71 -8.71 15.74
N PRO A 230 7.46 -9.05 15.36
CA PRO A 230 6.67 -10.03 16.11
C PRO A 230 7.30 -11.43 16.14
N LEU A 231 7.89 -11.89 15.03
CA LEU A 231 8.57 -13.20 14.97
C LEU A 231 9.87 -13.22 15.78
N ARG A 232 10.63 -12.11 15.75
CA ARG A 232 11.93 -12.02 16.41
C ARG A 232 11.84 -11.83 17.91
N PHE A 233 10.92 -10.98 18.36
CA PHE A 233 10.83 -10.57 19.75
C PHE A 233 9.63 -11.16 20.50
N GLY A 234 8.67 -11.78 19.81
CA GLY A 234 7.49 -12.36 20.45
C GLY A 234 6.68 -11.34 21.24
N ASN A 235 6.23 -11.70 22.45
CA ASN A 235 5.38 -10.84 23.28
C ASN A 235 5.95 -9.43 23.59
N PRO A 236 7.24 -9.24 23.90
CA PRO A 236 7.85 -7.91 24.05
C PRO A 236 7.53 -6.90 22.94
N SER A 237 7.39 -7.37 21.68
CA SER A 237 7.04 -6.48 20.56
C SER A 237 5.69 -5.78 20.73
N ARG A 238 4.72 -6.42 21.41
CA ARG A 238 3.39 -5.86 21.66
C ARG A 238 3.46 -4.69 22.64
N THR A 239 4.28 -4.83 23.69
CA THR A 239 4.54 -3.76 24.65
C THR A 239 5.32 -2.61 23.99
N PHE A 240 6.28 -2.93 23.11
CA PHE A 240 6.99 -1.92 22.34
C PHE A 240 6.05 -1.13 21.41
N LEU A 241 5.12 -1.80 20.73
CA LEU A 241 4.12 -1.13 19.90
C LEU A 241 3.25 -0.18 20.74
N LEU A 242 2.74 -0.64 21.89
CA LEU A 242 1.95 0.20 22.80
C LEU A 242 2.75 1.44 23.23
N ALA A 243 3.98 1.26 23.69
CA ALA A 243 4.84 2.37 24.11
C ALA A 243 5.09 3.36 22.95
N GLY A 244 5.37 2.85 21.75
CA GLY A 244 5.58 3.66 20.55
C GLY A 244 4.33 4.46 20.15
N VAL A 245 3.16 3.83 20.12
CA VAL A 245 1.89 4.49 19.78
C VAL A 245 1.53 5.59 20.79
N VAL A 246 1.74 5.35 22.09
CA VAL A 246 1.52 6.37 23.12
C VAL A 246 2.53 7.51 23.00
N ALA A 247 3.81 7.21 22.78
CA ALA A 247 4.85 8.21 22.59
C ALA A 247 4.56 9.08 21.36
N TRP A 248 4.16 8.48 20.23
CA TRP A 248 3.72 9.21 19.05
C TRP A 248 2.48 10.06 19.33
N SER A 249 1.52 9.55 20.10
CA SER A 249 0.31 10.31 20.44
C SER A 249 0.65 11.60 21.18
N ILE A 250 1.52 11.52 22.18
CA ILE A 250 1.98 12.68 22.97
C ILE A 250 2.85 13.59 22.09
N GLY A 251 3.82 13.03 21.37
CA GLY A 251 4.74 13.80 20.53
C GLY A 251 4.02 14.60 19.44
N LEU A 252 3.11 13.97 18.72
CA LEU A 252 2.29 14.64 17.71
C LEU A 252 1.37 15.68 18.32
N SER A 253 0.81 15.43 19.51
CA SER A 253 -0.01 16.42 20.21
C SER A 253 0.78 17.70 20.52
N CYS A 254 2.04 17.55 20.95
CA CYS A 254 2.93 18.67 21.20
C CYS A 254 3.35 19.39 19.91
N ILE A 255 3.72 18.63 18.86
CA ILE A 255 4.19 19.19 17.58
C ILE A 255 3.08 19.98 16.88
N TRP A 256 1.85 19.48 16.90
CA TRP A 256 0.70 20.11 16.25
C TRP A 256 -0.11 21.02 17.18
N GLU A 257 0.42 21.32 18.37
CA GLU A 257 -0.17 22.25 19.36
C GLU A 257 -1.66 22.00 19.62
N ILE A 258 -2.07 20.73 19.65
CA ILE A 258 -3.49 20.41 19.81
C ILE A 258 -3.95 20.70 21.24
N ASP A 259 -5.21 21.12 21.40
CA ASP A 259 -5.72 21.48 22.72
C ASP A 259 -5.72 20.26 23.67
N ARG A 260 -5.76 20.55 24.98
CA ARG A 260 -5.66 19.52 26.02
C ARG A 260 -6.71 18.41 25.88
N TYR A 261 -7.95 18.75 25.54
CA TYR A 261 -9.02 17.76 25.46
C TYR A 261 -8.82 16.85 24.25
N SER A 262 -8.47 17.42 23.10
CA SER A 262 -8.13 16.66 21.89
C SER A 262 -6.89 15.80 22.10
N ALA A 263 -5.84 16.31 22.76
CA ALA A 263 -4.64 15.55 23.10
C ALA A 263 -4.92 14.34 24.00
N VAL A 264 -5.76 14.52 25.03
CA VAL A 264 -6.19 13.42 25.91
C VAL A 264 -7.00 12.40 25.13
N ALA A 265 -7.96 12.83 24.30
CA ALA A 265 -8.76 11.92 23.49
C ALA A 265 -7.90 11.11 22.50
N PHE A 266 -6.95 11.76 21.82
CA PHE A 266 -6.04 11.11 20.88
C PHE A 266 -5.10 10.13 21.58
N THR A 267 -4.54 10.51 22.74
CA THR A 267 -3.69 9.62 23.54
C THR A 267 -4.47 8.43 24.10
N MET A 268 -5.73 8.61 24.49
CA MET A 268 -6.61 7.52 24.91
C MET A 268 -6.90 6.55 23.76
N LEU A 269 -7.15 7.06 22.55
CA LEU A 269 -7.31 6.23 21.35
C LEU A 269 -6.04 5.41 21.07
N GLY A 270 -4.87 6.05 21.10
CA GLY A 270 -3.58 5.37 20.89
C GLY A 270 -3.31 4.32 21.97
N SER A 271 -3.57 4.65 23.24
CA SER A 271 -3.43 3.72 24.37
C SER A 271 -4.37 2.52 24.22
N TYR A 272 -5.62 2.75 23.82
CA TYR A 272 -6.58 1.69 23.57
C TYR A 272 -6.13 0.78 22.41
N ALA A 273 -5.73 1.37 21.28
CA ALA A 273 -5.24 0.63 20.11
C ALA A 273 -4.00 -0.22 20.43
N GLY A 274 -3.04 0.32 21.19
CA GLY A 274 -1.86 -0.42 21.63
C GLY A 274 -2.16 -1.49 22.69
N ALA A 275 -3.00 -1.17 23.69
CA ALA A 275 -3.33 -2.10 24.78
C ALA A 275 -4.08 -3.33 24.30
N ARG A 276 -4.89 -3.17 23.23
CA ARG A 276 -5.52 -4.25 22.49
C ARG A 276 -4.52 -5.33 22.05
N PHE A 277 -3.37 -4.95 21.48
CA PHE A 277 -2.32 -5.90 21.06
C PHE A 277 -1.68 -6.61 22.26
N VAL A 278 -1.56 -5.95 23.41
CA VAL A 278 -1.00 -6.57 24.63
C VAL A 278 -2.00 -7.53 25.27
N ARG A 279 -3.29 -7.16 25.29
CA ARG A 279 -4.32 -7.89 26.01
C ARG A 279 -4.88 -9.09 25.24
N TYR A 280 -4.99 -8.96 23.92
CA TYR A 280 -5.57 -9.97 23.04
C TYR A 280 -4.53 -10.42 22.01
N THR A 281 -4.11 -11.69 22.09
CA THR A 281 -2.95 -12.21 21.35
C THR A 281 -3.30 -13.29 20.33
N THR A 282 -4.59 -13.48 20.03
CA THR A 282 -5.03 -14.40 18.98
C THR A 282 -5.00 -13.67 17.63
N ILE A 283 -4.79 -14.40 16.53
CA ILE A 283 -4.70 -13.83 15.18
C ILE A 283 -5.97 -13.05 14.82
N GLU A 284 -7.15 -13.57 15.17
CA GLU A 284 -8.42 -12.91 14.90
C GLU A 284 -8.57 -11.61 15.69
N GLU A 285 -8.07 -11.57 16.93
CA GLU A 285 -8.04 -10.34 17.70
C GLU A 285 -6.97 -9.36 17.20
N ASP A 286 -5.83 -9.84 16.69
CA ASP A 286 -4.81 -9.00 16.06
C ASP A 286 -5.35 -8.30 14.80
N ARG A 287 -6.25 -8.93 14.03
CA ARG A 287 -6.96 -8.27 12.91
C ARG A 287 -7.80 -7.10 13.38
N LYS A 288 -8.55 -7.26 14.48
CA LYS A 288 -9.35 -6.19 15.09
C LYS A 288 -8.46 -5.12 15.72
N SER A 289 -7.37 -5.51 16.37
CA SER A 289 -6.40 -4.58 16.96
C SER A 289 -5.74 -3.73 15.87
N TYR A 290 -5.40 -4.34 14.73
CA TYR A 290 -4.88 -3.64 13.57
C TYR A 290 -5.89 -2.64 13.00
N PHE A 291 -7.18 -2.97 12.98
CA PHE A 291 -8.22 -2.01 12.59
C PHE A 291 -8.21 -0.76 13.50
N TYR A 292 -8.15 -0.91 14.82
CA TYR A 292 -8.06 0.24 15.74
C TYR A 292 -6.75 1.01 15.59
N TYR A 293 -5.64 0.33 15.32
CA TYR A 293 -4.37 0.99 14.97
C TYR A 293 -4.50 1.85 13.71
N ASN A 294 -5.19 1.38 12.66
CA ASN A 294 -5.43 2.19 11.46
C ASN A 294 -6.35 3.40 11.74
N ILE A 295 -7.33 3.28 12.64
CA ILE A 295 -8.11 4.44 13.10
C ILE A 295 -7.18 5.46 13.77
N TRP A 296 -6.30 5.01 14.66
CA TRP A 296 -5.33 5.89 15.31
C TRP A 296 -4.39 6.59 14.30
N VAL A 297 -3.82 5.85 13.33
CA VAL A 297 -3.00 6.44 12.26
C VAL A 297 -3.81 7.47 11.45
N SER A 298 -5.06 7.15 11.11
CA SER A 298 -5.92 8.07 10.36
C SER A 298 -6.19 9.37 11.13
N VAL A 299 -6.38 9.29 12.45
CA VAL A 299 -6.52 10.49 13.30
C VAL A 299 -5.19 11.25 13.38
N ALA A 300 -4.06 10.55 13.48
CA ALA A 300 -2.73 11.16 13.44
C ALA A 300 -2.51 11.98 12.16
N HIS A 301 -2.97 11.47 11.02
CA HIS A 301 -2.93 12.14 9.72
C HIS A 301 -3.79 13.39 9.63
N ILE A 302 -4.79 13.57 10.50
CA ILE A 302 -5.68 14.76 10.52
C ILE A 302 -5.05 15.93 11.29
N LEU A 303 -4.12 15.65 12.22
CA LEU A 303 -3.55 16.66 13.13
C LEU A 303 -2.90 17.89 12.44
N PRO A 304 -2.19 17.76 11.30
CA PRO A 304 -1.71 18.93 10.57
C PRO A 304 -2.84 19.90 10.18
N GLY A 305 -4.02 19.36 9.83
CA GLY A 305 -5.20 20.15 9.52
C GLY A 305 -5.74 20.91 10.72
N TYR A 306 -5.74 20.29 11.91
CA TYR A 306 -6.10 20.98 13.15
C TYR A 306 -5.19 22.19 13.37
N TRP A 307 -3.87 21.98 13.32
CA TRP A 307 -2.90 23.06 13.53
C TRP A 307 -3.07 24.19 12.52
N ARG A 308 -3.31 23.87 11.25
CA ARG A 308 -3.57 24.88 10.21
C ARG A 308 -4.82 25.71 10.46
N LEU A 309 -5.88 25.11 11.02
CA LEU A 309 -7.15 25.79 11.25
C LEU A 309 -7.15 26.65 12.52
N PHE A 310 -6.41 26.24 13.55
CA PHE A 310 -6.50 26.86 14.88
C PHE A 310 -5.22 27.55 15.37
N CYS A 311 -4.05 27.23 14.80
CA CYS A 311 -2.75 27.69 15.29
C CYS A 311 -1.94 28.47 14.24
N ALA A 312 -2.10 28.17 12.95
CA ALA A 312 -1.41 28.86 11.86
C ALA A 312 -2.04 30.24 11.58
N THR A 313 -1.78 31.20 12.48
CA THR A 313 -2.06 32.63 12.27
C THR A 313 -0.76 33.40 12.08
#